data_AF-A0A3D2MFP4-F1
#
_entry.id   AF-A0A3D2MFP4-F1
#
_cell.length_a   1.000
_cell.length_b   1.000
_cell.length_c   1.000
_cell.angle_alpha   90.00
_cell.angle_beta   90.00
_cell.angle_gamma   90.00
#
_symmetry.space_group_name_H-M   'P 1'
#
loop_
_entity.id
_entity.type
_entity.pdbx_description
1 polymer ?
#
loop_
_entity_poly.entity_id
_entity_poly.type
_entity_poly.pdbx_seq_one_letter_code
_entity_poly.pdbx_strand_id
1 'polypeptide(L)'
;IGDRQTGKTAIAIDTIINQKGKNLFCIYVAIGQKNSSVARTHEILSQHGAMEYTIIVVAGASEPAPLKYLAPYAGCAMGEEFMETGRDALIIYDDLTKHADAYRNISLIIRRPPGREAYPGDVFYLHSRLLERAARLNQDYGGGSLTALPIIETKANDLSAYIPTNVISITDGQIFLETDLFNAGIRPAVNVGNSVSRVGGNAQTPAMKQVAGTLRLDLAQFRELAAFAQFASDLDKATKSRIDRGQRLTEVLKQGQYQPITVEKQVSIIYAANQGYLDDVALDKVAAWETAFYRYMDANHPEIGQEIIDKSVQSKEKMSKDLLNKLNAAIEEFKQTAAPN
;
A
#
# COMPACT_ATOMS: atom_id res chain seq x y z
N ILE A 1 -9.00 1.74 -0.82
CA ILE A 1 -10.37 2.29 -0.62
C ILE A 1 -10.28 3.53 0.28
N GLY A 2 -11.10 4.55 0.04
CA GLY A 2 -11.13 5.76 0.89
C GLY A 2 -11.74 6.96 0.18
N ASP A 3 -11.90 8.06 0.91
CA ASP A 3 -12.56 9.26 0.41
C ASP A 3 -11.73 9.97 -0.67
N ARG A 4 -12.35 10.92 -1.37
CA ARG A 4 -11.65 11.77 -2.34
C ARG A 4 -10.47 12.48 -1.67
N GLN A 5 -9.35 12.62 -2.40
CA GLN A 5 -8.13 13.32 -1.93
C GLN A 5 -7.42 12.72 -0.70
N THR A 6 -7.66 11.45 -0.37
CA THR A 6 -6.96 10.74 0.73
C THR A 6 -5.61 10.09 0.34
N GLY A 7 -5.16 10.27 -0.90
CA GLY A 7 -3.87 9.70 -1.38
C GLY A 7 -3.96 8.34 -2.06
N LYS A 8 -5.15 7.85 -2.43
CA LYS A 8 -5.36 6.54 -3.09
C LYS A 8 -4.45 6.33 -4.32
N THR A 9 -4.52 7.27 -5.27
CA THR A 9 -3.69 7.21 -6.49
C THR A 9 -2.21 7.36 -6.17
N ALA A 10 -1.83 8.13 -5.13
CA ALA A 10 -0.43 8.29 -4.75
C ALA A 10 0.21 6.95 -4.36
N ILE A 11 -0.46 6.15 -3.53
CA ILE A 11 0.00 4.81 -3.14
C ILE A 11 0.14 3.90 -4.37
N ALA A 12 -0.83 3.95 -5.28
CA ALA A 12 -0.78 3.18 -6.53
C ALA A 12 0.43 3.55 -7.39
N ILE A 13 0.69 4.85 -7.60
CA ILE A 13 1.81 5.32 -8.42
C ILE A 13 3.16 5.02 -7.76
N ASP A 14 3.27 5.20 -6.44
CA ASP A 14 4.50 4.84 -5.70
C ASP A 14 4.76 3.33 -5.77
N THR A 15 3.70 2.52 -5.81
CA THR A 15 3.83 1.06 -6.02
C THR A 15 4.43 0.75 -7.39
N ILE A 16 4.01 1.45 -8.46
CA ILE A 16 4.58 1.30 -9.81
C ILE A 16 6.05 1.75 -9.83
N ILE A 17 6.36 2.91 -9.24
CA ILE A 17 7.74 3.42 -9.17
C ILE A 17 8.65 2.43 -8.45
N ASN A 18 8.15 1.79 -7.39
CA ASN A 18 8.89 0.77 -6.63
C ASN A 18 9.17 -0.52 -7.42
N GLN A 19 8.61 -0.73 -8.62
CA GLN A 19 8.86 -1.94 -9.43
C GLN A 19 10.09 -1.83 -10.33
N LYS A 20 10.76 -0.68 -10.37
CA LYS A 20 11.96 -0.50 -11.19
C LYS A 20 13.02 -1.55 -10.84
N GLY A 21 13.46 -2.30 -11.85
CA GLY A 21 14.45 -3.38 -11.70
C GLY A 21 13.92 -4.68 -11.06
N LYS A 22 12.61 -4.82 -10.82
CA LYS A 22 12.00 -6.01 -10.18
C LYS A 22 11.31 -6.97 -11.16
N ASN A 23 11.51 -6.80 -12.46
CA ASN A 23 10.94 -7.66 -13.51
C ASN A 23 9.40 -7.81 -13.42
N LEU A 24 8.71 -6.72 -13.08
CA LEU A 24 7.25 -6.70 -12.97
C LEU A 24 6.67 -5.63 -13.91
N PHE A 25 5.75 -6.04 -14.80
CA PHE A 25 5.07 -5.14 -15.73
C PHE A 25 3.87 -4.46 -15.06
N CYS A 26 3.70 -3.16 -15.28
CA CYS A 26 2.64 -2.39 -14.65
C CYS A 26 1.58 -1.97 -15.68
N ILE A 27 0.31 -2.01 -15.28
CA ILE A 27 -0.82 -1.53 -16.07
C ILE A 27 -1.62 -0.56 -15.19
N TYR A 28 -1.72 0.69 -15.60
CA TYR A 28 -2.53 1.70 -14.92
C TYR A 28 -3.77 2.04 -15.77
N VAL A 29 -4.95 1.65 -15.28
CA VAL A 29 -6.23 1.87 -15.96
C VAL A 29 -6.95 3.08 -15.36
N ALA A 30 -6.95 4.19 -16.09
CA ALA A 30 -7.65 5.42 -15.73
C ALA A 30 -9.10 5.41 -16.24
N ILE A 31 -10.07 5.31 -15.33
CA ILE A 31 -11.50 5.14 -15.60
C ILE A 31 -12.24 6.39 -15.14
N GLY A 32 -12.75 7.18 -16.09
CA GLY A 32 -13.48 8.42 -15.80
C GLY A 32 -12.63 9.51 -15.14
N GLN A 33 -11.30 9.39 -15.17
CA GLN A 33 -10.39 10.41 -14.64
C GLN A 33 -10.28 11.61 -15.60
N LYS A 34 -9.93 12.78 -15.06
CA LYS A 34 -9.66 13.95 -15.89
C LYS A 34 -8.39 13.73 -16.72
N ASN A 35 -8.42 14.07 -18.00
CA ASN A 35 -7.26 13.92 -18.89
C ASN A 35 -6.02 14.66 -18.35
N SER A 36 -6.21 15.82 -17.71
CA SER A 36 -5.13 16.56 -17.04
C SER A 36 -4.49 15.78 -15.88
N SER A 37 -5.29 15.03 -15.12
CA SER A 37 -4.77 14.19 -14.03
C SER A 37 -3.98 13.00 -14.59
N VAL A 38 -4.47 12.38 -15.67
CA VAL A 38 -3.79 11.26 -16.34
C VAL A 38 -2.47 11.73 -16.96
N ALA A 39 -2.45 12.90 -17.61
CA ALA A 39 -1.24 13.50 -18.15
C ALA A 39 -0.18 13.75 -17.06
N ARG A 40 -0.60 14.25 -15.89
CA ARG A 40 0.29 14.41 -14.73
C ARG A 40 0.82 13.07 -14.23
N THR A 41 -0.01 12.03 -14.18
CA THR A 41 0.44 10.67 -13.82
C THR A 41 1.48 10.16 -14.79
N HIS A 42 1.24 10.31 -16.11
CA HIS A 42 2.20 9.93 -17.14
C HIS A 42 3.54 10.66 -16.95
N GLU A 43 3.52 11.99 -16.79
CA GLU A 43 4.72 12.79 -16.58
C GLU A 43 5.54 12.32 -15.37
N ILE A 44 4.88 12.04 -14.25
CA ILE A 44 5.53 11.58 -13.02
C ILE A 44 6.15 10.19 -13.22
N LEU A 45 5.44 9.27 -13.86
CA LEU A 45 5.98 7.96 -14.21
C LEU A 45 7.17 8.07 -15.17
N SER A 46 7.11 8.98 -16.15
CA SER A 46 8.24 9.25 -17.06
C SER A 46 9.45 9.80 -16.31
N GLN A 47 9.26 10.76 -15.39
CA GLN A 47 10.35 11.36 -14.61
C GLN A 47 11.09 10.33 -13.74
N HIS A 48 10.39 9.31 -13.24
CA HIS A 48 11.00 8.23 -12.45
C HIS A 48 11.52 7.07 -13.32
N GLY A 49 11.36 7.14 -14.65
CA GLY A 49 11.71 6.07 -15.59
C GLY A 49 10.79 4.84 -15.47
N ALA A 50 9.60 4.99 -14.89
CA ALA A 50 8.65 3.90 -14.69
C ALA A 50 7.82 3.58 -15.94
N MET A 51 7.77 4.50 -16.92
CA MET A 51 7.07 4.27 -18.19
C MET A 51 7.70 3.17 -19.06
N GLU A 52 8.97 2.79 -18.82
CA GLU A 52 9.64 1.71 -19.56
C GLU A 52 8.96 0.34 -19.37
N TYR A 53 8.29 0.14 -18.24
CA TYR A 53 7.61 -1.10 -17.89
C TYR A 53 6.13 -0.88 -17.56
N THR A 54 5.56 0.27 -17.91
CA THR A 54 4.17 0.63 -17.57
C THR A 54 3.32 0.92 -18.81
N ILE A 55 2.14 0.30 -18.88
CA ILE A 55 1.09 0.60 -19.85
C ILE A 55 0.02 1.47 -19.18
N ILE A 56 -0.37 2.58 -19.80
CA ILE A 56 -1.49 3.41 -19.33
C ILE A 56 -2.69 3.20 -20.26
N VAL A 57 -3.79 2.68 -19.71
CA VAL A 57 -5.08 2.53 -20.40
C VAL A 57 -5.99 3.67 -19.97
N VAL A 58 -6.51 4.44 -20.93
CA VAL A 58 -7.29 5.65 -20.63
C VAL A 58 -8.70 5.55 -21.19
N ALA A 59 -9.69 5.66 -20.31
CA ALA A 59 -11.06 6.03 -20.66
C ALA A 59 -11.45 7.24 -19.81
N GLY A 60 -11.07 8.44 -20.28
CA GLY A 60 -11.20 9.68 -19.54
C GLY A 60 -12.63 10.11 -19.23
N ALA A 61 -12.80 11.15 -18.41
CA ALA A 61 -14.10 11.67 -18.00
C ALA A 61 -14.99 12.11 -19.19
N SER A 62 -14.39 12.59 -20.28
CA SER A 62 -15.07 12.99 -21.53
C SER A 62 -15.54 11.81 -22.37
N GLU A 63 -15.03 10.60 -22.12
CA GLU A 63 -15.35 9.43 -22.94
C GLU A 63 -16.75 8.88 -22.66
N PRO A 64 -17.40 8.24 -23.64
CA PRO A 64 -18.71 7.64 -23.47
C PRO A 64 -18.65 6.47 -22.47
N ALA A 65 -19.77 6.21 -21.80
CA ALA A 65 -19.86 5.17 -20.76
C ALA A 65 -19.40 3.77 -21.22
N PRO A 66 -19.66 3.31 -22.47
CA PRO A 66 -19.15 2.02 -22.96
C PRO A 66 -17.61 1.90 -22.93
N LEU A 67 -16.86 2.95 -23.24
CA LEU A 67 -15.39 2.91 -23.15
C LEU A 67 -14.91 2.81 -21.71
N LYS A 68 -15.53 3.57 -20.80
CA LYS A 68 -15.25 3.48 -19.35
C LYS A 68 -15.54 2.08 -18.80
N TYR A 69 -16.61 1.45 -19.28
CA TYR A 69 -16.98 0.08 -18.94
C TYR A 69 -15.98 -0.96 -19.49
N LEU A 70 -15.45 -0.78 -20.70
CA LEU A 70 -14.52 -1.74 -21.30
C LEU A 70 -13.07 -1.59 -20.83
N ALA A 71 -12.65 -0.39 -20.42
CA ALA A 71 -11.26 -0.10 -20.07
C ALA A 71 -10.63 -1.07 -19.03
N PRO A 72 -11.31 -1.45 -17.93
CA PRO A 72 -10.75 -2.42 -16.98
C PRO A 72 -10.55 -3.80 -17.59
N TYR A 73 -11.49 -4.25 -18.43
CA TYR A 73 -11.38 -5.54 -19.10
C TYR A 73 -10.23 -5.57 -20.11
N ALA A 74 -10.04 -4.48 -20.85
CA ALA A 74 -8.93 -4.32 -21.80
C ALA A 74 -7.59 -4.29 -21.07
N GLY A 75 -7.45 -3.49 -20.00
CA GLY A 75 -6.23 -3.47 -19.20
C GLY A 75 -5.93 -4.82 -18.56
N CYS A 76 -6.94 -5.53 -18.07
CA CYS A 76 -6.77 -6.87 -17.51
C CYS A 76 -6.28 -7.87 -18.57
N ALA A 77 -6.81 -7.80 -19.80
CA ALA A 77 -6.33 -8.65 -20.90
C ALA A 77 -4.86 -8.35 -21.27
N MET A 78 -4.43 -7.08 -21.22
CA MET A 78 -3.02 -6.73 -21.39
C MET A 78 -2.15 -7.29 -20.26
N GLY A 79 -2.66 -7.35 -19.03
CA GLY A 79 -1.98 -7.96 -17.88
C GLY A 79 -1.87 -9.49 -17.97
N GLU A 80 -2.94 -10.14 -18.45
CA GLU A 80 -2.98 -11.60 -18.66
C GLU A 80 -1.93 -12.07 -19.65
N GLU A 81 -1.64 -11.31 -20.71
CA GLU A 81 -0.55 -11.63 -21.65
C GLU A 81 0.80 -11.83 -20.94
N PHE A 82 1.11 -11.02 -19.93
CA PHE A 82 2.33 -11.20 -19.13
C PHE A 82 2.21 -12.42 -18.20
N MET A 83 1.08 -12.56 -17.51
CA MET A 83 0.83 -13.66 -16.58
C MET A 83 0.91 -15.04 -17.26
N GLU A 84 0.23 -15.21 -18.40
CA GLU A 84 0.15 -16.46 -19.16
C GLU A 84 1.49 -16.84 -19.83
N THR A 85 2.37 -15.86 -20.05
CA THR A 85 3.74 -16.08 -20.55
C THR A 85 4.75 -16.29 -19.42
N GLY A 86 4.29 -16.56 -18.20
CA GLY A 86 5.13 -16.86 -17.03
C GLY A 86 5.81 -15.65 -16.40
N ARG A 87 5.34 -14.43 -16.70
CA ARG A 87 5.86 -13.18 -16.14
C ARG A 87 4.91 -12.62 -15.09
N ASP A 88 5.42 -11.69 -14.28
CA ASP A 88 4.64 -11.03 -13.25
C ASP A 88 4.14 -9.66 -13.72
N ALA A 89 2.88 -9.36 -13.43
CA ALA A 89 2.23 -8.11 -13.75
C ALA A 89 1.43 -7.54 -12.57
N LEU A 90 1.33 -6.22 -12.53
CA LEU A 90 0.54 -5.43 -11.59
C LEU A 90 -0.46 -4.61 -12.39
N ILE A 91 -1.74 -4.71 -12.07
CA ILE A 91 -2.79 -3.88 -12.64
C ILE A 91 -3.46 -3.02 -11.59
N ILE A 92 -3.65 -1.74 -11.91
CA ILE A 92 -4.31 -0.74 -11.05
C ILE A 92 -5.55 -0.23 -11.76
N TYR A 93 -6.68 -0.25 -11.06
CA TYR A 93 -7.96 0.27 -11.58
C TYR A 93 -8.32 1.57 -10.85
N ASP A 94 -8.22 2.72 -11.52
CA ASP A 94 -8.45 4.06 -10.96
C ASP A 94 -9.63 4.79 -11.67
N ASP A 95 -10.88 4.60 -11.26
CA ASP A 95 -11.33 3.76 -10.15
C ASP A 95 -12.58 2.94 -10.50
N LEU A 96 -12.81 1.88 -9.73
CA LEU A 96 -13.94 0.96 -9.94
C LEU A 96 -15.29 1.54 -9.48
N THR A 97 -15.29 2.64 -8.71
CA THR A 97 -16.52 3.38 -8.40
C THR A 97 -17.07 4.03 -9.67
N LYS A 98 -16.22 4.73 -10.44
CA LYS A 98 -16.58 5.33 -11.73
C LYS A 98 -16.89 4.28 -12.80
N HIS A 99 -16.26 3.12 -12.72
CA HIS A 99 -16.60 1.97 -13.56
C HIS A 99 -18.04 1.49 -13.32
N ALA A 100 -18.43 1.28 -12.04
CA ALA A 100 -19.78 0.91 -11.68
C ALA A 100 -20.80 1.98 -12.10
N ASP A 101 -20.49 3.26 -11.93
CA ASP A 101 -21.33 4.37 -12.39
C ASP A 101 -21.55 4.33 -13.91
N ALA A 102 -20.50 4.04 -14.68
CA ALA A 102 -20.61 3.88 -16.13
C ALA A 102 -21.52 2.70 -16.51
N TYR A 103 -21.39 1.57 -15.83
CA TYR A 103 -22.25 0.41 -16.06
C TYR A 103 -23.72 0.67 -15.68
N ARG A 104 -23.96 1.40 -14.58
CA ARG A 104 -25.28 1.87 -14.20
C ARG A 104 -25.90 2.73 -15.30
N ASN A 105 -25.17 3.72 -15.82
CA ASN A 105 -25.66 4.61 -16.86
C ASN A 105 -26.06 3.84 -18.12
N ILE A 106 -25.22 2.89 -18.57
CA ILE A 106 -25.53 2.01 -19.70
C ILE A 106 -26.83 1.24 -19.43
N SER A 107 -26.92 0.61 -18.25
CA SER A 107 -28.05 -0.24 -17.86
C SER A 107 -29.39 0.53 -17.82
N LEU A 108 -29.37 1.77 -17.30
CA LEU A 108 -30.55 2.62 -17.25
C LEU A 108 -31.01 3.07 -18.64
N ILE A 109 -30.08 3.38 -19.55
CA ILE A 109 -30.40 3.76 -20.93
C ILE A 109 -31.10 2.63 -21.68
N ILE A 110 -30.63 1.39 -21.49
CA ILE A 110 -31.26 0.19 -22.08
C ILE A 110 -32.46 -0.31 -21.27
N ARG A 111 -32.93 0.45 -20.28
CA ARG A 111 -34.10 0.18 -19.44
C ARG A 111 -34.04 -1.17 -18.70
N ARG A 112 -32.85 -1.60 -18.29
CA ARG A 112 -32.73 -2.72 -17.34
C ARG A 112 -33.29 -2.31 -15.97
N PRO A 113 -33.97 -3.21 -15.24
CA PRO A 113 -34.46 -2.92 -13.89
C PRO A 113 -33.33 -2.51 -12.94
N PRO A 114 -33.45 -1.37 -12.23
CA PRO A 114 -32.47 -0.94 -11.24
C PRO A 114 -32.66 -1.68 -9.90
N GLY A 115 -31.55 -1.89 -9.19
CA GLY A 115 -31.50 -2.42 -7.83
C GLY A 115 -31.10 -1.34 -6.80
N ARG A 116 -30.31 -1.74 -5.78
CA ARG A 116 -29.82 -0.85 -4.73
C ARG A 116 -28.97 0.28 -5.32
N GLU A 117 -29.21 1.52 -4.88
CA GLU A 117 -28.53 2.74 -5.38
C GLU A 117 -28.62 2.89 -6.93
N ALA A 118 -29.68 2.34 -7.52
CA ALA A 118 -29.95 2.28 -8.95
C ALA A 118 -28.95 1.49 -9.80
N TYR A 119 -28.01 0.76 -9.19
CA TYR A 119 -27.13 -0.16 -9.93
C TYR A 119 -27.91 -1.38 -10.43
N PRO A 120 -27.53 -1.96 -11.58
CA PRO A 120 -28.10 -3.23 -12.02
C PRO A 120 -27.76 -4.36 -11.04
N GLY A 121 -28.63 -5.37 -10.95
CA GLY A 121 -28.47 -6.47 -9.98
C GLY A 121 -27.20 -7.31 -10.15
N ASP A 122 -26.56 -7.26 -11.32
CA ASP A 122 -25.34 -7.97 -11.66
C ASP A 122 -24.06 -7.12 -11.50
N VAL A 123 -24.13 -5.93 -10.89
CA VAL A 123 -22.94 -5.08 -10.65
C VAL A 123 -21.90 -5.76 -9.74
N PHE A 124 -22.33 -6.67 -8.86
CA PHE A 124 -21.42 -7.52 -8.11
C PHE A 124 -20.62 -8.43 -9.04
N TYR A 125 -21.33 -9.14 -9.93
CA TYR A 125 -20.73 -10.05 -10.90
C TYR A 125 -19.78 -9.35 -11.88
N LEU A 126 -20.08 -8.08 -12.20
CA LEU A 126 -19.21 -7.22 -13.00
C LEU A 126 -17.79 -7.14 -12.44
N HIS A 127 -17.66 -6.85 -11.15
CA HIS A 127 -16.37 -6.71 -10.48
C HIS A 127 -15.78 -8.05 -10.06
N SER A 128 -16.61 -9.04 -9.69
CA SER A 128 -16.09 -10.37 -9.35
C SER A 128 -15.42 -11.02 -10.55
N ARG A 129 -16.07 -11.07 -11.72
CA ARG A 129 -15.47 -11.64 -12.94
C ARG A 129 -14.24 -10.87 -13.44
N LEU A 130 -14.10 -9.60 -13.06
CA LEU A 130 -12.93 -8.79 -13.39
C LEU A 130 -11.77 -9.11 -12.45
N LEU A 131 -12.02 -9.13 -11.14
CA LEU A 131 -10.98 -9.26 -10.12
C LEU A 131 -10.50 -10.72 -9.97
N GLU A 132 -11.36 -11.71 -10.21
CA GLU A 132 -10.99 -13.13 -10.20
C GLU A 132 -10.04 -13.53 -11.35
N ARG A 133 -9.81 -12.64 -12.33
CA ARG A 133 -8.80 -12.83 -13.38
C ARG A 133 -7.38 -12.54 -12.88
N ALA A 134 -7.24 -11.79 -11.79
CA ALA A 134 -5.96 -11.52 -11.16
C ALA A 134 -5.59 -12.68 -10.24
N ALA A 135 -4.63 -13.50 -10.67
CA ALA A 135 -4.25 -14.73 -9.97
C ALA A 135 -2.74 -14.98 -10.02
N ARG A 136 -2.29 -15.99 -9.27
CA ARG A 136 -0.96 -16.58 -9.42
C ARG A 136 -1.12 -17.98 -10.01
N LEU A 137 -0.60 -18.18 -11.21
CA LEU A 137 -0.66 -19.47 -11.89
C LEU A 137 0.28 -20.47 -11.22
N ASN A 138 -0.05 -21.75 -11.34
CA ASN A 138 0.85 -22.82 -10.93
C ASN A 138 1.97 -23.00 -11.96
N GLN A 139 2.95 -23.85 -11.66
CA GLN A 139 4.09 -24.12 -12.56
C GLN A 139 3.65 -24.75 -13.90
N ASP A 140 2.59 -25.56 -13.90
CA ASP A 140 2.07 -26.20 -15.12
C ASP A 140 1.51 -25.19 -16.13
N TYR A 141 1.08 -24.01 -15.66
CA TYR A 141 0.61 -22.89 -16.47
C TYR A 141 1.63 -21.74 -16.53
N GLY A 142 2.93 -22.02 -16.37
CA GLY A 142 4.02 -21.05 -16.53
C GLY A 142 4.38 -20.23 -15.29
N GLY A 143 3.60 -20.33 -14.21
CA GLY A 143 3.94 -19.75 -12.90
C GLY A 143 3.85 -18.23 -12.76
N GLY A 144 3.39 -17.52 -13.80
CA GLY A 144 3.25 -16.06 -13.78
C GLY A 144 2.13 -15.58 -12.86
N SER A 145 2.08 -14.26 -12.63
CA SER A 145 1.06 -13.67 -11.76
C SER A 145 0.52 -12.34 -12.29
N LEU A 146 -0.75 -12.08 -11.98
CA LEU A 146 -1.38 -10.77 -12.15
C LEU A 146 -1.90 -10.31 -10.79
N THR A 147 -1.26 -9.29 -10.22
CA THR A 147 -1.67 -8.67 -8.97
C THR A 147 -2.60 -7.49 -9.28
N ALA A 148 -3.78 -7.42 -8.65
CA ALA A 148 -4.72 -6.32 -8.84
C ALA A 148 -4.78 -5.37 -7.64
N LEU A 149 -4.69 -4.06 -7.91
CA LEU A 149 -4.96 -2.99 -6.95
C LEU A 149 -6.18 -2.16 -7.37
N PRO A 150 -7.40 -2.61 -7.03
CA PRO A 150 -8.60 -1.83 -7.31
C PRO A 150 -8.71 -0.62 -6.38
N ILE A 151 -8.96 0.55 -6.96
CA ILE A 151 -9.30 1.76 -6.22
C ILE A 151 -10.82 1.88 -6.13
N ILE A 152 -11.30 2.15 -4.91
CA ILE A 152 -12.69 2.46 -4.61
C ILE A 152 -12.73 3.79 -3.86
N GLU A 153 -13.55 4.70 -4.37
CA GLU A 153 -13.90 5.94 -3.71
C GLU A 153 -15.13 5.74 -2.81
N THR A 154 -14.99 6.11 -1.54
CA THR A 154 -16.09 6.20 -0.58
C THR A 154 -16.60 7.64 -0.49
N LYS A 155 -17.74 7.82 0.16
CA LYS A 155 -18.28 9.13 0.51
C LYS A 155 -18.35 9.22 2.04
N ALA A 156 -17.67 10.21 2.62
CA ALA A 156 -17.65 10.42 4.07
C ALA A 156 -17.26 9.15 4.86
N ASN A 157 -16.26 8.43 4.38
CA ASN A 157 -15.75 7.18 4.95
C ASN A 157 -16.79 6.04 5.05
N ASP A 158 -17.91 6.12 4.31
CA ASP A 158 -18.96 5.10 4.35
C ASP A 158 -18.53 3.81 3.61
N LEU A 159 -18.14 2.81 4.39
CA LEU A 159 -17.83 1.45 3.93
C LEU A 159 -19.08 0.59 3.68
N SER A 160 -20.24 1.00 4.19
CA SER A 160 -21.52 0.26 4.09
C SER A 160 -22.28 0.53 2.78
N ALA A 161 -21.82 1.51 2.00
CA ALA A 161 -22.29 1.78 0.66
C ALA A 161 -22.15 0.54 -0.24
N TYR A 162 -23.02 0.44 -1.25
CA TYR A 162 -23.20 -0.80 -1.99
C TYR A 162 -21.94 -1.27 -2.75
N ILE A 163 -21.28 -0.36 -3.47
CA ILE A 163 -20.07 -0.70 -4.25
C ILE A 163 -18.86 -1.02 -3.35
N PRO A 164 -18.52 -0.22 -2.32
CA PRO A 164 -17.52 -0.59 -1.32
C PRO A 164 -17.73 -1.97 -0.72
N THR A 165 -18.94 -2.28 -0.25
CA THR A 165 -19.28 -3.57 0.37
C THR A 165 -19.01 -4.73 -0.59
N ASN A 166 -19.46 -4.60 -1.84
CA ASN A 166 -19.24 -5.62 -2.88
C ASN A 166 -17.76 -5.88 -3.10
N VAL A 167 -16.96 -4.83 -3.32
CA VAL A 167 -15.54 -5.01 -3.67
C VAL A 167 -14.73 -5.52 -2.47
N ILE A 168 -15.01 -5.08 -1.25
CA ILE A 168 -14.40 -5.64 -0.02
C ILE A 168 -14.66 -7.15 0.09
N SER A 169 -15.85 -7.62 -0.28
CA SER A 169 -16.16 -9.05 -0.22
C SER A 169 -15.40 -9.87 -1.27
N ILE A 170 -15.03 -9.27 -2.40
CA ILE A 170 -14.33 -9.92 -3.51
C ILE A 170 -12.81 -9.95 -3.27
N THR A 171 -12.22 -8.82 -2.87
CA THR A 171 -10.76 -8.71 -2.75
C THR A 171 -10.19 -9.47 -1.55
N ASP A 172 -8.93 -9.92 -1.67
CA ASP A 172 -8.16 -10.59 -0.62
C ASP A 172 -7.67 -9.66 0.50
N GLY A 173 -8.36 -8.55 0.72
CA GLY A 173 -8.02 -7.53 1.70
C GLY A 173 -8.22 -6.12 1.16
N GLN A 174 -7.99 -5.14 2.02
CA GLN A 174 -8.15 -3.74 1.68
C GLN A 174 -7.16 -2.87 2.44
N ILE A 175 -6.74 -1.78 1.78
CA ILE A 175 -6.05 -0.65 2.40
C ILE A 175 -7.07 0.48 2.49
N PHE A 176 -7.46 0.85 3.71
CA PHE A 176 -8.40 1.93 3.98
C PHE A 176 -7.66 3.22 4.31
N LEU A 177 -7.94 4.27 3.53
CA LEU A 177 -7.37 5.60 3.72
C LEU A 177 -8.40 6.55 4.31
N GLU A 178 -8.04 7.21 5.41
CA GLU A 178 -8.94 8.09 6.15
C GLU A 178 -8.60 9.56 5.96
N THR A 179 -9.65 10.37 5.79
CA THR A 179 -9.56 11.82 5.69
C THR A 179 -8.94 12.45 6.95
N ASP A 180 -9.30 11.97 8.15
CA ASP A 180 -8.83 12.54 9.41
C ASP A 180 -7.32 12.32 9.61
N LEU A 181 -6.82 11.11 9.29
CA LEU A 181 -5.38 10.82 9.31
C LEU A 181 -4.63 11.70 8.31
N PHE A 182 -5.18 11.86 7.10
CA PHE A 182 -4.57 12.71 6.06
C PHE A 182 -4.47 14.18 6.49
N ASN A 183 -5.53 14.70 7.13
CA ASN A 183 -5.60 16.07 7.65
C ASN A 183 -4.69 16.28 8.86
N ALA A 184 -4.50 15.24 9.69
CA ALA A 184 -3.55 15.23 10.80
C ALA A 184 -2.07 15.10 10.35
N GLY A 185 -1.81 15.06 9.04
CA GLY A 185 -0.46 14.96 8.49
C GLY A 185 0.14 13.55 8.51
N ILE A 186 -0.65 12.52 8.81
CA ILE A 186 -0.23 11.12 8.69
C ILE A 186 -0.41 10.70 7.24
N ARG A 187 0.71 10.57 6.52
CA ARG A 187 0.75 10.22 5.10
C ARG A 187 1.80 9.13 4.88
N PRO A 188 1.46 7.95 4.32
CA PRO A 188 0.15 7.57 3.81
C PRO A 188 -0.91 7.42 4.92
N ALA A 189 -2.14 7.84 4.62
CA ALA A 189 -3.23 7.96 5.60
C ALA A 189 -3.93 6.63 5.92
N VAL A 190 -3.15 5.58 6.16
CA VAL A 190 -3.64 4.20 6.33
C VAL A 190 -4.27 4.02 7.71
N ASN A 191 -5.54 3.61 7.74
CA ASN A 191 -6.14 3.09 8.96
C ASN A 191 -5.76 1.62 9.12
N VAL A 192 -4.87 1.34 10.08
CA VAL A 192 -4.33 0.00 10.35
C VAL A 192 -5.38 -0.97 10.92
N GLY A 193 -6.42 -0.46 11.61
CA GLY A 193 -7.51 -1.26 12.16
C GLY A 193 -8.45 -1.79 11.08
N ASN A 194 -8.88 -0.92 10.17
CA ASN A 194 -9.81 -1.21 9.08
C ASN A 194 -9.14 -1.81 7.84
N SER A 195 -7.81 -1.66 7.73
CA SER A 195 -7.02 -2.31 6.67
C SER A 195 -6.70 -3.75 7.03
N VAL A 196 -6.74 -4.63 6.04
CA VAL A 196 -6.45 -6.07 6.20
C VAL A 196 -5.82 -6.62 4.94
N SER A 197 -4.95 -7.62 5.09
CA SER A 197 -4.56 -8.53 4.02
C SER A 197 -4.92 -9.95 4.46
N ARG A 198 -5.78 -10.63 3.69
CA ARG A 198 -6.22 -12.01 3.97
C ARG A 198 -5.11 -13.03 3.68
N VAL A 199 -4.19 -12.70 2.78
CA VAL A 199 -2.95 -13.48 2.55
C VAL A 199 -2.00 -13.37 3.75
N GLY A 200 -2.06 -12.24 4.47
CA GLY A 200 -1.32 -12.01 5.71
C GLY A 200 0.19 -12.07 5.51
N GLY A 201 0.90 -12.60 6.52
CA GLY A 201 2.36 -12.68 6.52
C GLY A 201 2.96 -13.66 5.51
N ASN A 202 2.16 -14.39 4.72
CA ASN A 202 2.67 -15.29 3.68
C ASN A 202 3.14 -14.53 2.42
N ALA A 203 2.67 -13.31 2.23
CA ALA A 203 3.13 -12.41 1.17
C ALA A 203 4.41 -11.63 1.55
N GLN A 204 4.89 -11.78 2.78
CA GLN A 204 6.06 -11.04 3.29
C GLN A 204 7.34 -11.88 3.16
N THR A 205 8.47 -11.20 2.95
CA THR A 205 9.79 -11.80 3.19
C THR A 205 9.89 -12.21 4.66
N PRO A 206 10.57 -13.31 5.00
CA PRO A 206 10.67 -13.77 6.39
C PRO A 206 11.26 -12.74 7.36
N ALA A 207 12.17 -11.86 6.93
CA ALA A 207 12.74 -10.78 7.73
C ALA A 207 11.68 -9.74 8.10
N MET A 208 10.91 -9.26 7.10
CA MET A 208 9.75 -8.39 7.34
C MET A 208 8.74 -9.03 8.29
N LYS A 209 8.42 -10.31 8.10
CA LYS A 209 7.51 -11.05 8.98
C LYS A 209 8.00 -11.13 10.42
N GLN A 210 9.31 -11.26 10.61
CA GLN A 210 9.95 -11.34 11.92
C GLN A 210 9.89 -10.01 12.66
N VAL A 211 10.06 -8.87 11.96
CA VAL A 211 10.07 -7.55 12.60
C VAL A 211 8.68 -6.94 12.71
N ALA A 212 7.79 -7.13 11.72
CA ALA A 212 6.47 -6.50 11.67
C ALA A 212 5.35 -7.34 12.33
N GLY A 213 5.66 -8.52 12.88
CA GLY A 213 4.67 -9.47 13.38
C GLY A 213 3.73 -8.91 14.45
N THR A 214 4.23 -8.06 15.34
CA THR A 214 3.41 -7.40 16.39
C THR A 214 2.96 -6.00 16.01
N LEU A 215 3.58 -5.37 14.99
CA LEU A 215 3.39 -3.96 14.64
C LEU A 215 1.92 -3.56 14.49
N ARG A 216 1.12 -4.40 13.81
CA ARG A 216 -0.31 -4.14 13.62
C ARG A 216 -1.08 -4.13 14.96
N LEU A 217 -0.77 -5.09 15.84
CA LEU A 217 -1.40 -5.18 17.15
C LEU A 217 -0.97 -4.02 18.04
N ASP A 218 0.31 -3.67 18.02
CA ASP A 218 0.88 -2.57 18.79
C ASP A 218 0.26 -1.23 18.39
N LEU A 219 0.09 -0.98 17.08
CA LEU A 219 -0.58 0.23 16.57
C LEU A 219 -2.08 0.25 16.88
N ALA A 220 -2.75 -0.90 16.86
CA ALA A 220 -4.16 -0.98 17.22
C ALA A 220 -4.37 -0.68 18.72
N GLN A 221 -3.58 -1.29 19.60
CA GLN A 221 -3.58 -1.02 21.04
C GLN A 221 -3.20 0.42 21.34
N PHE A 222 -2.20 0.97 20.63
CA PHE A 222 -1.83 2.38 20.74
C PHE A 222 -3.02 3.30 20.46
N ARG A 223 -3.78 3.07 19.38
CA ARG A 223 -4.93 3.92 19.05
C ARG A 223 -6.03 3.86 20.11
N GLU A 224 -6.29 2.67 20.65
CA GLU A 224 -7.26 2.48 21.73
C GLU A 224 -6.82 3.22 23.00
N LEU A 225 -5.55 3.06 23.41
CA LEU A 225 -4.98 3.75 24.57
C LEU A 225 -4.92 5.27 24.36
N ALA A 226 -4.57 5.74 23.17
CA ALA A 226 -4.50 7.17 22.85
C ALA A 226 -5.88 7.84 22.90
N ALA A 227 -6.94 7.13 22.49
CA ALA A 227 -8.31 7.61 22.63
C ALA A 227 -8.73 7.68 24.11
N PHE A 228 -8.40 6.66 24.91
CA PHE A 228 -8.71 6.64 26.34
C PHE A 228 -7.94 7.71 27.13
N ALA A 229 -6.67 7.94 26.77
CA ALA A 229 -5.79 8.93 27.38
C ALA A 229 -6.32 10.37 27.26
N GLN A 230 -7.18 10.67 26.30
CA GLN A 230 -7.83 11.99 26.19
C GLN A 230 -8.81 12.27 27.35
N PHE A 231 -9.28 11.23 28.03
CA PHE A 231 -10.27 11.32 29.12
C PHE A 231 -9.67 11.03 30.51
N ALA A 232 -8.42 10.58 30.58
CA ALA A 232 -7.75 10.23 31.83
C ALA A 232 -6.82 11.36 32.30
N SER A 233 -6.90 11.73 33.58
CA SER A 233 -6.04 12.77 34.17
C SER A 233 -4.68 12.23 34.62
N ASP A 234 -4.58 10.94 34.93
CA ASP A 234 -3.34 10.29 35.36
C ASP A 234 -3.19 8.95 34.62
N LEU A 235 -2.02 8.72 34.04
CA LEU A 235 -1.68 7.52 33.29
C LEU A 235 -0.50 6.86 33.99
N ASP A 236 -0.62 5.56 34.25
CA ASP A 236 0.50 4.80 34.81
C ASP A 236 1.68 4.76 33.82
N LYS A 237 2.88 4.55 34.36
CA LYS A 237 4.13 4.59 33.58
C LYS A 237 4.14 3.60 32.41
N ALA A 238 3.51 2.44 32.56
CA ALA A 238 3.47 1.44 31.50
C ALA A 238 2.56 1.88 30.35
N THR A 239 1.38 2.43 30.65
CA THR A 239 0.49 3.00 29.63
C THR A 239 1.13 4.19 28.91
N LYS A 240 1.78 5.09 29.65
CA LYS A 240 2.50 6.23 29.06
C LYS A 240 3.59 5.76 28.08
N SER A 241 4.43 4.80 28.49
CA SER A 241 5.48 4.25 27.62
C SER A 241 4.93 3.59 26.35
N ARG A 242 3.78 2.91 26.42
CA ARG A 242 3.13 2.34 25.24
C ARG A 242 2.62 3.41 24.28
N ILE A 243 2.04 4.49 24.81
CA ILE A 243 1.59 5.64 24.01
C ILE A 243 2.78 6.32 23.33
N ASP A 244 3.84 6.59 24.09
CA ASP A 244 5.06 7.23 23.61
C ASP A 244 5.72 6.42 22.47
N ARG A 245 5.77 5.10 22.58
CA ARG A 245 6.27 4.21 21.53
C ARG A 245 5.34 4.18 20.32
N GLY A 246 4.03 4.11 20.52
CA GLY A 246 3.05 4.11 19.44
C GLY A 246 3.06 5.41 18.61
N GLN A 247 3.34 6.56 19.24
CA GLN A 247 3.53 7.83 18.54
C GLN A 247 4.77 7.78 17.64
N ARG A 248 5.90 7.26 18.12
CA ARG A 248 7.14 7.12 17.32
C ARG A 248 6.98 6.12 16.17
N LEU A 249 6.30 5.01 16.42
CA LEU A 249 5.93 4.06 15.37
C LEU A 249 5.04 4.73 14.31
N THR A 250 4.12 5.60 14.71
CA THR A 250 3.30 6.36 13.76
C THR A 250 4.13 7.34 12.94
N GLU A 251 5.11 8.02 13.54
CA GLU A 251 6.03 8.91 12.83
C GLU A 251 6.92 8.15 11.83
N VAL A 252 7.49 7.00 12.22
CA VAL A 252 8.29 6.13 11.33
C VAL A 252 7.51 5.64 10.11
N LEU A 253 6.18 5.50 10.23
CA LEU A 253 5.33 5.07 9.12
C LEU A 253 4.91 6.23 8.20
N LYS A 254 5.29 7.47 8.51
CA LYS A 254 5.07 8.59 7.60
C LYS A 254 6.12 8.54 6.49
N GLN A 255 5.68 8.74 5.26
CA GLN A 255 6.54 8.67 4.10
C GLN A 255 6.16 9.75 3.09
N GLY A 256 7.18 10.39 2.53
CA GLY A 256 7.03 11.32 1.42
C GLY A 256 6.52 10.62 0.16
N GLN A 257 5.77 11.35 -0.66
CA GLN A 257 5.29 10.82 -1.94
C GLN A 257 6.46 10.63 -2.92
N TYR A 258 6.40 9.59 -3.75
CA TYR A 258 7.42 9.25 -4.76
C TYR A 258 8.78 8.84 -4.19
N GLN A 259 8.82 8.48 -2.91
CA GLN A 259 10.06 8.09 -2.22
C GLN A 259 9.94 6.67 -1.66
N PRO A 260 9.72 5.63 -2.50
CA PRO A 260 9.61 4.26 -2.01
C PRO A 260 10.89 3.83 -1.30
N ILE A 261 10.74 3.23 -0.12
CA ILE A 261 11.86 2.74 0.70
C ILE A 261 12.09 1.26 0.36
N THR A 262 13.36 0.85 0.25
CA THR A 262 13.74 -0.54 -0.03
C THR A 262 13.45 -1.47 1.17
N VAL A 263 13.31 -2.77 0.92
CA VAL A 263 12.81 -3.71 1.95
C VAL A 263 13.77 -3.84 3.14
N GLU A 264 15.07 -3.83 2.88
CA GLU A 264 16.11 -3.90 3.90
C GLU A 264 16.07 -2.67 4.82
N LYS A 265 15.87 -1.47 4.26
CA LYS A 265 15.70 -0.24 5.04
C LYS A 265 14.43 -0.26 5.89
N GLN A 266 13.31 -0.72 5.30
CA GLN A 266 12.04 -0.91 6.03
C GLN A 266 12.21 -1.90 7.20
N VAL A 267 12.91 -3.02 6.97
CA VAL A 267 13.18 -4.02 8.02
C VAL A 267 14.00 -3.40 9.15
N SER A 268 15.08 -2.69 8.82
CA SER A 268 15.96 -2.06 9.82
C SER A 268 15.25 -0.99 10.66
N ILE A 269 14.45 -0.10 10.05
CA ILE A 269 13.76 0.96 10.81
C ILE A 269 12.63 0.39 11.67
N ILE A 270 11.86 -0.57 11.16
CA ILE A 270 10.78 -1.23 11.93
C ILE A 270 11.39 -1.99 13.11
N TYR A 271 12.51 -2.66 12.89
CA TYR A 271 13.25 -3.32 13.96
C TYR A 271 13.70 -2.31 15.02
N ALA A 272 14.34 -1.21 14.62
CA ALA A 272 14.80 -0.18 15.54
C ALA A 272 13.65 0.40 16.39
N ALA A 273 12.52 0.70 15.76
CA ALA A 273 11.34 1.22 16.44
C ALA A 273 10.71 0.21 17.41
N ASN A 274 10.62 -1.07 17.03
CA ASN A 274 10.06 -2.12 17.88
C ASN A 274 10.93 -2.46 19.09
N GLN A 275 12.26 -2.36 18.96
CA GLN A 275 13.20 -2.54 20.07
C GLN A 275 13.31 -1.31 20.99
N GLY A 276 12.61 -0.20 20.68
CA GLY A 276 12.60 1.00 21.51
C GLY A 276 13.83 1.89 21.33
N TYR A 277 14.62 1.72 20.27
CA TYR A 277 15.78 2.57 20.00
C TYR A 277 15.42 4.03 19.73
N LEU A 278 14.15 4.30 19.43
CA LEU A 278 13.61 5.64 19.20
C LEU A 278 12.89 6.22 20.44
N ASP A 279 12.77 5.49 21.56
CA ASP A 279 11.96 5.91 22.72
C ASP A 279 12.46 7.23 23.37
N ASP A 280 13.75 7.53 23.25
CA ASP A 280 14.41 8.76 23.71
C ASP A 280 14.42 9.89 22.67
N VAL A 281 14.02 9.62 21.43
CA VAL A 281 13.97 10.62 20.35
C VAL A 281 12.69 11.44 20.47
N ALA A 282 12.81 12.77 20.34
CA ALA A 282 11.66 13.67 20.29
C ALA A 282 10.84 13.45 19.00
N LEU A 283 9.51 13.55 19.07
CA LEU A 283 8.62 13.22 17.94
C LEU A 283 8.92 14.01 16.67
N ASP A 284 9.23 15.30 16.81
CA ASP A 284 9.57 16.21 15.71
C ASP A 284 10.91 15.88 15.05
N LYS A 285 11.75 15.06 15.69
CA LYS A 285 13.07 14.65 15.19
C LYS A 285 13.09 13.24 14.61
N VAL A 286 12.01 12.47 14.73
CA VAL A 286 11.95 11.08 14.24
C VAL A 286 12.25 10.97 12.74
N ALA A 287 11.69 11.86 11.92
CA ALA A 287 11.93 11.86 10.47
C ALA A 287 13.40 12.18 10.12
N ALA A 288 14.03 13.09 10.87
CA ALA A 288 15.44 13.41 10.70
C ALA A 288 16.34 12.24 11.15
N TRP A 289 15.98 11.59 12.26
CA TRP A 289 16.63 10.39 12.78
C TRP A 289 16.57 9.26 11.76
N GLU A 290 15.39 8.99 11.19
CA GLU A 290 15.18 7.97 10.15
C GLU A 290 16.04 8.23 8.90
N THR A 291 16.04 9.47 8.41
CA THR A 291 16.84 9.84 7.22
C THR A 291 18.34 9.69 7.49
N ALA A 292 18.81 10.10 8.67
CA ALA A 292 20.20 9.93 9.08
C ALA A 292 20.57 8.46 9.25
N PHE A 293 19.67 7.65 9.82
CA PHE A 293 19.85 6.22 10.00
C PHE A 293 20.02 5.50 8.66
N TYR A 294 19.18 5.79 7.66
CA TYR A 294 19.34 5.21 6.33
C TYR A 294 20.70 5.54 5.71
N ARG A 295 21.14 6.80 5.79
CA ARG A 295 22.46 7.20 5.26
C ARG A 295 23.61 6.52 6.01
N TYR A 296 23.49 6.39 7.33
CA TYR A 296 24.48 5.73 8.15
C TYR A 296 24.61 4.25 7.80
N MET A 297 23.48 3.54 7.68
CA MET A 297 23.46 2.12 7.31
C MET A 297 24.03 1.91 5.90
N ASP A 298 23.68 2.77 4.94
CA ASP A 298 24.21 2.68 3.57
C ASP A 298 25.73 2.92 3.51
N ALA A 299 26.27 3.82 4.35
CA ALA A 299 27.67 4.22 4.31
C ALA A 299 28.59 3.31 5.13
N ASN A 300 28.16 2.89 6.32
CA ASN A 300 29.01 2.18 7.28
C ASN A 300 28.70 0.69 7.38
N HIS A 301 27.46 0.28 7.09
CA HIS A 301 27.02 -1.11 7.21
C HIS A 301 26.24 -1.63 5.98
N PRO A 302 26.71 -1.40 4.73
CA PRO A 302 26.02 -1.89 3.55
C PRO A 302 25.89 -3.43 3.54
N GLU A 303 26.79 -4.15 4.21
CA GLU A 303 26.76 -5.59 4.36
C GLU A 303 25.51 -6.10 5.07
N ILE A 304 24.96 -5.35 6.04
CA ILE A 304 23.74 -5.75 6.75
C ILE A 304 22.54 -5.71 5.80
N GLY A 305 22.44 -4.65 4.99
CA GLY A 305 21.39 -4.52 3.98
C GLY A 305 21.47 -5.63 2.93
N GLN A 306 22.68 -5.92 2.45
CA GLN A 306 22.91 -7.00 1.48
C GLN A 306 22.58 -8.38 2.07
N GLU A 307 22.98 -8.66 3.32
CA GLU A 307 22.68 -9.92 3.99
C GLU A 307 21.16 -10.11 4.15
N ILE A 308 20.39 -9.05 4.46
CA ILE A 308 18.93 -9.10 4.51
C ILE A 308 18.34 -9.47 3.13
N ILE A 309 18.84 -8.88 2.05
CA ILE A 309 18.40 -9.18 0.68
C ILE A 309 18.69 -10.65 0.32
N ASP A 310 19.93 -11.09 0.48
CA ASP A 310 20.36 -12.42 0.04
C ASP A 310 19.66 -13.53 0.85
N LYS A 311 19.57 -13.34 2.17
CA LYS A 311 18.95 -14.34 3.05
C LYS A 311 17.44 -14.32 2.98
N SER A 312 16.82 -13.15 3.02
CA SER A 312 15.37 -13.09 3.18
C SER A 312 14.60 -12.96 1.87
N VAL A 313 15.09 -12.16 0.93
CA VAL A 313 14.41 -11.96 -0.37
C VAL A 313 14.67 -13.13 -1.29
N GLN A 314 15.94 -13.56 -1.41
CA GLN A 314 16.33 -14.60 -2.36
C GLN A 314 16.19 -16.01 -1.76
N SER A 315 16.76 -16.24 -0.57
CA SER A 315 16.77 -17.58 0.04
C SER A 315 15.52 -17.91 0.88
N LYS A 316 14.64 -16.92 1.12
CA LYS A 316 13.45 -17.05 1.98
C LYS A 316 13.76 -17.60 3.39
N GLU A 317 14.89 -17.16 3.94
CA GLU A 317 15.30 -17.45 5.31
C GLU A 317 14.96 -16.30 6.28
N LYS A 318 14.77 -16.65 7.55
CA LYS A 318 14.64 -15.68 8.65
C LYS A 318 15.98 -15.03 8.95
N MET A 319 15.97 -13.87 9.59
CA MET A 319 17.21 -13.24 10.06
C MET A 319 17.84 -14.10 11.16
N SER A 320 19.11 -14.43 10.99
CA SER A 320 19.88 -15.19 11.96
C SER A 320 20.11 -14.37 13.24
N LYS A 321 20.43 -15.04 14.35
CA LYS A 321 20.80 -14.34 15.59
C LYS A 321 22.04 -13.46 15.40
N ASP A 322 22.98 -13.91 14.56
CA ASP A 322 24.19 -13.15 14.23
C ASP A 322 23.85 -11.84 13.51
N LEU A 323 22.98 -11.89 12.49
CA LEU A 323 22.52 -10.71 11.76
C LEU A 323 21.77 -9.73 12.67
N LEU A 324 20.91 -10.24 13.56
CA LEU A 324 20.23 -9.39 14.56
C LEU A 324 21.22 -8.70 15.51
N ASN A 325 22.26 -9.42 15.95
CA ASN A 325 23.29 -8.84 16.82
C ASN A 325 24.10 -7.76 16.10
N LYS A 326 24.47 -7.98 14.82
CA LYS A 326 25.10 -6.96 13.98
C LYS A 326 24.22 -5.72 13.84
N LEU A 327 22.92 -5.93 13.57
CA LEU A 327 21.96 -4.83 13.44
C LEU A 327 21.81 -4.04 14.74
N ASN A 328 21.74 -4.71 15.90
CA ASN A 328 21.74 -4.05 17.20
C ASN A 328 23.00 -3.21 17.42
N ALA A 329 24.18 -3.78 17.19
CA ALA A 329 25.44 -3.08 17.34
C ALA A 329 25.53 -1.84 16.44
N ALA A 330 25.10 -1.96 15.17
CA ALA A 330 25.08 -0.85 14.23
C ALA A 330 24.11 0.28 14.66
N ILE A 331 22.93 -0.06 15.19
CA ILE A 331 21.97 0.92 15.70
C ILE A 331 22.54 1.62 16.95
N GLU A 332 23.17 0.88 17.86
CA GLU A 332 23.80 1.45 19.06
C GLU A 332 24.97 2.39 18.72
N GLU A 333 25.80 2.00 17.76
CA GLU A 333 26.88 2.84 17.23
C GLU A 333 26.33 4.12 16.58
N PHE A 334 25.29 3.98 15.75
CA PHE A 334 24.61 5.13 15.15
C PHE A 334 24.10 6.11 16.22
N LYS A 335 23.46 5.60 17.27
CA LYS A 335 22.95 6.43 18.38
C LYS A 335 24.05 7.20 19.10
N GLN A 336 25.27 6.66 19.19
CA GLN A 336 26.39 7.31 19.87
C GLN A 336 27.13 8.32 18.99
N THR A 337 27.15 8.10 17.67
CA THR A 337 28.09 8.80 16.77
C THR A 337 27.42 9.76 15.79
N ALA A 338 26.20 9.47 15.35
CA ALA A 338 25.60 10.13 14.19
C ALA A 338 24.11 10.45 14.33
N ALA A 339 23.43 9.94 15.38
CA ALA A 339 22.02 10.24 15.60
C ALA A 339 21.83 11.73 15.92
N PRO A 340 20.86 12.40 15.28
CA PRO A 340 20.52 13.77 15.64
C PRO A 340 19.90 13.79 17.05
N ASN A 341 20.53 14.57 17.96
CA ASN A 341 20.00 14.91 19.28
C ASN A 341 18.62 15.57 19.17
#